data_AF-A0A932EQU0-F1
#
_entry.id   AF-A0A932EQU0-F1
#
_cell.length_a   1.000
_cell.length_b   1.000
_cell.length_c   1.000
_cell.angle_alpha   90.00
_cell.angle_beta   90.00
_cell.angle_gamma   90.00
#
_symmetry.space_group_name_H-M   'P 1'
#
loop_
_entity.id
_entity.type
_entity.pdbx_description
1 polymer ?
#
loop_
_entity_poly.entity_id
_entity_poly.type
_entity_poly.pdbx_seq_one_letter_code
_entity_poly.pdbx_strand_id
1 'polypeptide(L)'
;MRTLPGVLDRLTYLAGLRQPAGRYEHWGIARAYGEQAAQSALEEAHVRTMNAILRSPMARLYDEAGAQVGMFDRPAAELLPPATDALRAAHFSLVWDALASVARRRASRHPAA
;
A
#
# COMPACT_ATOMS: atom_id res chain seq x y z
N MET A 1 -10.80 5.93 16.32
CA MET A 1 -9.99 5.13 15.38
C MET A 1 -10.26 5.66 13.97
N ARG A 2 -9.22 6.14 13.27
CA ARG A 2 -9.36 6.61 11.89
C ARG A 2 -9.47 5.37 11.01
N THR A 3 -10.63 5.14 10.40
CA THR A 3 -10.84 4.03 9.46
C THR A 3 -10.08 4.34 8.18
N LEU A 4 -9.21 3.43 7.74
CA LEU A 4 -8.54 3.53 6.44
C LEU A 4 -9.56 3.16 5.37
N PRO A 5 -9.98 4.10 4.51
CA PRO A 5 -11.16 3.91 3.65
C PRO A 5 -10.90 2.90 2.53
N GLY A 6 -9.65 2.77 2.09
CA GLY A 6 -9.24 1.91 0.97
C GLY A 6 -8.29 0.76 1.29
N VAL A 7 -8.11 -0.16 0.34
CA VAL A 7 -6.99 -1.11 0.32
C VAL A 7 -5.66 -0.41 -0.01
N LEU A 8 -5.67 0.65 -0.81
CA LEU A 8 -4.50 1.46 -1.16
C LEU A 8 -3.99 2.24 0.07
N ASP A 9 -4.90 2.88 0.82
CA ASP A 9 -4.53 3.57 2.08
C ASP A 9 -3.95 2.60 3.12
N ARG A 10 -4.54 1.40 3.21
CA ARG A 10 -4.02 0.34 4.09
C ARG A 10 -2.61 -0.08 3.72
N LEU A 11 -2.32 -0.18 2.43
CA LEU A 11 -0.98 -0.50 1.96
C LEU A 11 0.00 0.59 2.35
N THR A 12 -0.31 1.86 2.04
CA THR A 12 0.56 3.00 2.37
C THR A 12 0.81 3.11 3.87
N TYR A 13 -0.21 2.87 4.69
CA TYR A 13 -0.09 2.85 6.14
C TYR A 13 0.84 1.73 6.63
N LEU A 14 0.62 0.49 6.19
CA LEU A 14 1.44 -0.66 6.60
C LEU A 14 2.90 -0.51 6.14
N ALA A 15 3.11 -0.02 4.92
CA ALA A 15 4.44 0.32 4.43
C ALA A 15 5.10 1.46 5.22
N GLY A 16 4.32 2.39 5.77
CA GLY A 16 4.82 3.47 6.63
C GLY A 16 5.20 3.01 8.05
N LEU A 17 4.60 1.92 8.55
CA LEU A 17 5.02 1.29 9.81
C LEU A 17 6.33 0.52 9.65
N ARG A 18 6.72 0.18 8.43
CA ARG A 18 7.92 -0.61 8.14
C ARG A 18 9.16 0.29 8.10
N GLN A 19 10.13 -0.02 8.93
CA GLN A 19 11.46 0.59 8.90
C GLN A 19 12.27 0.12 7.67
N PRO A 20 13.34 0.85 7.30
CA PRO A 20 14.24 0.42 6.22
C PRO A 20 14.81 -0.99 6.39
N ALA A 21 15.04 -1.43 7.63
CA ALA A 21 15.51 -2.79 7.96
C ALA A 21 14.43 -3.89 7.80
N GLY A 22 13.22 -3.55 7.38
CA GLY A 22 12.11 -4.50 7.15
C GLY A 22 11.24 -4.79 8.38
N ARG A 23 11.63 -4.32 9.57
CA ARG A 23 10.84 -4.46 10.80
C ARG A 23 9.70 -3.46 10.86
N TYR A 24 8.56 -3.87 11.40
CA TYR A 24 7.42 -3.00 11.64
C TYR A 24 7.49 -2.36 13.04
N GLU A 25 7.20 -1.08 13.16
CA GLU A 25 7.09 -0.41 14.45
C GLU A 25 5.69 0.11 14.67
N HIS A 26 5.01 -0.47 15.65
CA HIS A 26 3.71 0.02 16.10
C HIS A 26 3.59 -0.08 17.62
N TRP A 27 3.84 1.03 18.31
CA TRP A 27 3.87 1.10 19.78
C TRP A 27 2.65 0.47 20.46
N GLY A 28 1.44 0.77 19.99
CA GLY A 28 0.21 0.26 20.62
C GLY A 28 0.06 -1.27 20.57
N ILE A 29 0.32 -1.88 19.40
CA ILE A 29 0.21 -3.33 19.20
C ILE A 29 1.35 -4.05 19.93
N ALA A 30 2.58 -3.54 19.81
CA ALA A 30 3.73 -4.08 20.52
C ALA A 30 3.54 -4.02 22.05
N ARG A 31 2.97 -2.93 22.56
CA ARG A 31 2.64 -2.79 23.99
C ARG A 31 1.56 -3.77 24.44
N ALA A 32 0.54 -4.03 23.62
CA ALA A 32 -0.59 -4.87 23.99
C ALA A 32 -0.31 -6.38 23.85
N TYR A 33 0.47 -6.78 22.84
CA TYR A 33 0.65 -8.18 22.45
C TYR A 33 2.11 -8.65 22.41
N GLY A 34 3.06 -7.76 22.68
CA GLY A 34 4.49 -8.03 22.55
C GLY A 34 5.04 -7.80 21.14
N GLU A 35 6.35 -7.60 21.05
CA GLU A 35 7.04 -7.23 19.82
C GLU A 35 6.92 -8.30 18.73
N GLN A 36 7.14 -9.58 19.05
CA GLN A 36 7.10 -10.66 18.07
C GLN A 36 5.70 -10.84 17.47
N ALA A 37 4.66 -10.83 18.31
CA ALA A 37 3.27 -10.94 17.85
C ALA A 37 2.90 -9.73 16.96
N ALA A 38 3.34 -8.53 17.34
CA ALA A 38 3.13 -7.33 16.53
C ALA A 38 3.80 -7.43 15.15
N GLN A 39 5.06 -7.87 15.09
CA GLN A 39 5.78 -8.08 13.84
C GLN A 39 5.03 -9.04 12.91
N SER A 40 4.70 -10.24 13.40
CA SER A 40 4.03 -11.26 12.60
C SER A 40 2.66 -10.79 12.11
N ALA A 41 1.87 -10.14 12.98
CA ALA A 41 0.54 -9.66 12.61
C ALA A 41 0.59 -8.54 11.55
N LEU A 42 1.53 -7.60 11.68
CA LEU A 42 1.70 -6.49 10.73
C LEU A 42 2.23 -6.98 9.38
N GLU A 43 3.18 -7.91 9.38
CA GLU A 43 3.67 -8.53 8.15
C GLU A 43 2.56 -9.29 7.42
N GLU A 44 1.80 -10.12 8.14
CA GLU A 44 0.69 -10.88 7.56
C GLU A 44 -0.40 -9.94 7.02
N ALA A 45 -0.72 -8.86 7.75
CA ALA A 45 -1.64 -7.83 7.27
C ALA A 45 -1.13 -7.14 6.00
N HIS A 46 0.17 -6.86 5.91
CA HIS A 46 0.79 -6.23 4.75
C HIS A 46 0.74 -7.14 3.52
N VAL A 47 1.10 -8.41 3.68
CA VAL A 47 1.01 -9.43 2.61
C VAL A 47 -0.44 -9.63 2.15
N ARG A 48 -1.39 -9.69 3.09
CA ARG A 48 -2.83 -9.78 2.76
C ARG A 48 -3.31 -8.57 1.98
N THR A 49 -2.88 -7.38 2.35
CA THR A 49 -3.26 -6.13 1.69
C THR A 49 -2.72 -6.06 0.27
N MET A 50 -1.43 -6.37 0.06
CA MET A 50 -0.84 -6.48 -1.28
C MET A 50 -1.60 -7.50 -2.14
N ASN A 51 -1.93 -8.66 -1.59
CA ASN A 51 -2.70 -9.67 -2.30
C ASN A 51 -4.11 -9.23 -2.66
N ALA A 52 -4.76 -8.46 -1.79
CA ALA A 52 -6.08 -7.89 -2.08
C ALA A 52 -6.00 -6.91 -3.26
N ILE A 53 -4.94 -6.10 -3.35
CA ILE A 53 -4.69 -5.22 -4.50
C ILE A 53 -4.52 -6.05 -5.77
N LEU A 54 -3.61 -7.02 -5.78
CA LEU A 54 -3.31 -7.83 -6.96
C LEU A 54 -4.50 -8.68 -7.46
N ARG A 55 -5.49 -8.92 -6.61
CA ARG A 55 -6.73 -9.64 -6.95
C ARG A 55 -7.92 -8.71 -7.24
N SER A 56 -7.77 -7.42 -7.02
CA SER A 56 -8.85 -6.46 -7.25
C SER A 56 -8.97 -6.12 -8.73
N PRO A 57 -10.19 -6.01 -9.28
CA PRO A 57 -10.38 -5.46 -10.61
C PRO A 57 -9.77 -4.06 -10.71
N MET A 58 -9.00 -3.79 -11.76
CA MET A 58 -8.32 -2.50 -11.95
C MET A 58 -9.28 -1.30 -11.89
N ALA A 59 -10.51 -1.44 -12.43
CA ALA A 59 -11.55 -0.41 -12.36
C ALA A 59 -11.82 0.05 -10.92
N ARG A 60 -11.93 -0.89 -9.99
CA ARG A 60 -12.17 -0.60 -8.56
C ARG A 60 -10.99 0.14 -7.94
N LEU A 61 -9.76 -0.27 -8.25
CA LEU A 61 -8.55 0.38 -7.73
C LEU A 61 -8.42 1.81 -8.28
N TYR A 62 -8.81 2.05 -9.54
CA TYR A 62 -8.84 3.41 -10.10
C TYR A 62 -9.87 4.30 -9.42
N ASP A 63 -11.04 3.78 -9.08
CA ASP A 63 -12.07 4.57 -8.39
C ASP A 63 -11.65 4.89 -6.97
N GLU A 64 -11.01 3.94 -6.28
CA GLU A 64 -10.46 4.14 -4.94
C GLU A 64 -9.30 5.15 -4.93
N ALA A 65 -8.40 5.09 -5.93
CA ALA A 65 -7.31 6.04 -6.09
C ALA A 65 -7.80 7.48 -6.33
N GLY A 66 -9.00 7.64 -6.89
CA GLY A 66 -9.60 8.94 -7.20
C GLY A 66 -8.66 9.83 -8.04
N ALA A 67 -8.45 11.06 -7.58
CA ALA A 67 -7.50 12.02 -8.14
C ALA A 67 -6.24 12.21 -7.27
N GLN A 68 -5.97 11.27 -6.35
CA GLN A 68 -4.88 11.39 -5.37
C GLN A 68 -3.52 11.08 -6.02
N VAL A 69 -2.98 12.02 -6.79
CA VAL A 69 -1.70 11.84 -7.49
C VAL A 69 -0.55 11.58 -6.51
N GLY A 70 -0.51 12.31 -5.39
CA GLY A 70 0.58 12.22 -4.42
C GLY A 70 0.71 10.88 -3.70
N MET A 71 -0.35 10.03 -3.73
CA MET A 71 -0.27 8.66 -3.22
C MET A 71 0.79 7.85 -3.99
N PHE A 72 0.92 8.11 -5.29
CA PHE A 72 1.74 7.36 -6.23
C PHE A 72 3.18 7.89 -6.38
N ASP A 73 3.55 8.91 -5.62
CA ASP A 73 4.93 9.45 -5.63
C ASP A 73 5.92 8.49 -4.97
N ARG A 74 5.42 7.59 -4.10
CA ARG A 74 6.25 6.56 -3.47
C ARG A 74 6.58 5.46 -4.49
N PRO A 75 7.86 5.05 -4.61
CA PRO A 75 8.25 3.91 -5.43
C PRO A 75 7.54 2.63 -4.98
N ALA A 76 7.06 1.84 -5.94
CA ALA A 76 6.35 0.60 -5.66
C ALA A 76 7.15 -0.34 -4.73
N ALA A 77 8.47 -0.41 -4.90
CA ALA A 77 9.37 -1.22 -4.08
C ALA A 77 9.34 -0.87 -2.58
N GLU A 78 9.07 0.40 -2.22
CA GLU A 78 8.96 0.80 -0.80
C GLU A 78 7.67 0.31 -0.14
N LEU A 79 6.65 0.02 -0.95
CA LEU A 79 5.34 -0.43 -0.50
C LEU A 79 5.26 -1.96 -0.37
N LEU A 80 6.31 -2.68 -0.76
CA LEU A 80 6.31 -4.14 -0.70
C LEU A 80 6.54 -4.65 0.73
N PRO A 81 5.88 -5.75 1.12
CA PRO A 81 6.28 -6.54 2.28
C PRO A 81 7.73 -7.05 2.16
N PRO A 82 8.47 -7.22 3.28
CA PRO A 82 9.88 -7.61 3.28
C PRO A 82 10.19 -8.90 2.50
N ALA A 83 9.35 -9.93 2.65
CA ALA A 83 9.55 -11.24 2.04
C ALA A 83 8.85 -11.41 0.68
N THR A 84 8.72 -10.33 -0.11
CA THR A 84 8.06 -10.39 -1.42
C THR A 84 8.99 -10.97 -2.48
N ASP A 85 8.55 -12.02 -3.18
CA ASP A 85 9.30 -12.60 -4.29
C ASP A 85 9.33 -11.68 -5.53
N ALA A 86 10.29 -11.92 -6.42
CA ALA A 86 10.54 -11.07 -7.59
C ALA A 86 9.35 -11.00 -8.55
N LEU A 87 8.60 -12.09 -8.73
CA LEU A 87 7.45 -12.14 -9.63
C LEU A 87 6.31 -11.26 -9.10
N ARG A 88 5.98 -11.39 -7.81
CA ARG A 88 4.95 -10.58 -7.17
C ARG A 88 5.36 -9.12 -7.07
N ALA A 89 6.64 -8.83 -6.81
CA ALA A 89 7.18 -7.49 -6.84
C ALA A 89 7.00 -6.84 -8.23
N ALA A 90 7.37 -7.54 -9.30
CA ALA A 90 7.20 -7.05 -10.67
C ALA A 90 5.72 -6.82 -11.02
N HIS A 91 4.85 -7.77 -10.69
CA HIS A 91 3.41 -7.63 -10.92
C HIS A 91 2.83 -6.43 -10.17
N PHE A 92 3.20 -6.25 -8.90
CA PHE A 92 2.77 -5.11 -8.11
C PHE A 92 3.25 -3.78 -8.70
N SER A 93 4.52 -3.68 -9.10
CA SER A 93 5.06 -2.47 -9.74
C SER A 93 4.29 -2.10 -10.99
N LEU A 94 3.95 -3.07 -11.84
CA LEU A 94 3.13 -2.83 -13.05
C LEU A 94 1.75 -2.29 -12.70
N VAL A 95 1.08 -2.87 -11.69
CA VAL A 95 -0.22 -2.38 -11.21
C VAL A 95 -0.10 -0.95 -10.67
N TRP A 96 0.92 -0.69 -9.83
CA TRP A 96 1.16 0.61 -9.23
C TRP A 96 1.43 1.69 -10.27
N ASP A 97 2.26 1.41 -11.27
CA ASP A 97 2.58 2.33 -12.36
C ASP A 97 1.35 2.61 -13.25
N ALA A 98 0.52 1.61 -13.50
CA ALA A 98 -0.74 1.77 -14.22
C ALA A 98 -1.70 2.70 -13.46
N LEU A 99 -1.86 2.49 -12.15
CA LEU A 99 -2.66 3.37 -11.29
C LEU A 99 -2.12 4.80 -11.30
N ALA A 100 -0.81 4.98 -11.14
CA ALA A 100 -0.15 6.28 -11.17
C ALA A 100 -0.38 7.01 -12.52
N SER A 101 -0.25 6.29 -13.63
CA SER A 101 -0.48 6.82 -14.97
C SER A 101 -1.91 7.32 -15.16
N VAL A 102 -2.91 6.55 -14.70
CA VAL A 102 -4.33 6.95 -14.79
C VAL A 102 -4.63 8.12 -13.86
N ALA A 103 -4.14 8.11 -12.62
CA ALA A 103 -4.33 9.19 -11.66
C ALA A 103 -3.79 10.53 -12.22
N ARG A 104 -2.59 10.53 -12.79
CA ARG A 104 -1.99 11.71 -13.45
C ARG A 104 -2.85 12.21 -14.61
N ARG A 105 -3.31 11.32 -15.50
CA ARG A 105 -4.17 11.69 -16.63
C ARG A 105 -5.51 12.29 -16.19
N ARG A 106 -6.11 11.76 -15.11
CA ARG A 106 -7.36 12.30 -14.55
C ARG A 106 -7.15 13.69 -13.96
N ALA A 107 -6.06 13.90 -13.20
CA ALA A 107 -5.71 15.20 -12.64
C ALA A 107 -5.47 16.27 -13.74
N SER A 108 -4.79 15.91 -14.83
CA SER A 108 -4.59 16.84 -15.97
C SER A 108 -5.88 17.18 -16.73
N ARG A 109 -6.91 16.32 -16.69
CA ARG A 109 -8.22 16.55 -17.34
C ARG A 109 -9.19 17.36 -16.49
N HIS A 110 -9.05 17.34 -15.18
CA HIS A 110 -9.81 18.17 -14.23
C HIS A 110 -8.83 19.02 -13.40
N PRO A 111 -8.14 19.99 -14.01
CA PRO A 111 -7.42 20.98 -13.23
C PRO A 111 -8.45 21.71 -12.36
N ALA A 112 -8.19 21.77 -11.06
CA ALA A 112 -9.05 22.46 -10.10
C ALA A 112 -9.37 23.87 -10.62
N ALA A 113 -10.66 24.17 -10.76
CA ALA A 113 -11.16 25.51 -11.05
C ALA A 113 -10.92 26.44 -9.85
#